data_AF-A0A966FHF9-F1
#
_entry.id   AF-A0A966FHF9-F1
#
_cell.length_a   1.000
_cell.length_b   1.000
_cell.length_c   1.000
_cell.angle_alpha   90.00
_cell.angle_beta   90.00
_cell.angle_gamma   90.00
#
_symmetry.space_group_name_H-M   'P 1'
#
loop_
_entity.id
_entity.type
_entity.pdbx_description
1 polymer ?
#
loop_
_entity_poly.entity_id
_entity_poly.type
_entity_poly.pdbx_seq_one_letter_code
_entity_poly.pdbx_strand_id
1 'polypeptide(L)' 'KEAGDKKGDERKAFMKQCLGAKPVAAVSEKGKSPKQLAQQEKMKACNKDAGDKKLKGADRKAFMKDCLSNKG' A
#
# COMPACT_ATOMS: atom_id res chain seq x y z
N LYS A 1 19.04 4.76 -24.22
CA LYS A 1 19.72 4.36 -22.97
C LYS A 1 19.26 5.39 -21.92
N GLU A 2 18.35 5.18 -20.97
CA GLU A 2 17.70 4.06 -20.25
C GLU A 2 16.30 4.59 -19.83
N ALA A 3 15.15 3.92 -19.98
CA ALA A 3 14.61 2.79 -19.19
C ALA A 3 14.65 2.98 -17.66
N GLY A 4 13.56 3.50 -17.07
CA GLY A 4 13.28 3.62 -15.62
C GLY A 4 13.30 5.08 -15.16
N ASP A 5 12.21 5.76 -14.80
CA ASP A 5 11.34 5.51 -13.64
C ASP A 5 10.07 6.39 -13.78
N LYS A 6 9.08 5.98 -14.58
CA LYS A 6 7.79 6.69 -14.73
C LYS A 6 6.86 6.35 -13.57
N LYS A 7 7.24 6.76 -12.36
CA LYS A 7 6.67 6.25 -11.12
C LYS A 7 5.45 7.04 -10.67
N GLY A 8 4.30 6.39 -10.84
CA GLY A 8 3.14 6.53 -9.95
C GLY A 8 2.22 7.71 -10.19
N ASP A 9 2.74 8.93 -10.31
CA ASP A 9 1.89 10.13 -10.30
C ASP A 9 1.51 10.61 -11.71
N GLU A 10 2.47 10.73 -12.62
CA GLU A 10 2.23 11.08 -14.03
C GLU A 10 1.39 10.00 -14.76
N ARG A 11 1.62 8.73 -14.43
CA ARG A 11 0.81 7.62 -14.96
C ARG A 11 -0.64 7.74 -14.49
N LYS A 12 -0.87 8.21 -13.27
CA LYS A 12 -2.21 8.39 -12.69
C LYS A 12 -2.94 9.58 -13.32
N ALA A 13 -2.23 10.67 -13.60
CA ALA A 13 -2.79 11.83 -14.28
C ALA A 13 -3.18 11.52 -15.74
N PHE A 14 -2.29 10.86 -16.49
CA PHE A 14 -2.54 10.48 -17.88
C PHE A 14 -3.71 9.47 -18.01
N MET A 15 -3.76 8.48 -17.13
CA MET A 15 -4.78 7.44 -17.15
C MET A 15 -6.16 7.95 -16.70
N LYS A 16 -6.21 9.05 -15.93
CA LYS A 16 -7.45 9.73 -15.53
C LYS A 16 -8.06 10.58 -16.66
N GLN A 17 -7.23 11.15 -17.53
CA GLN A 17 -7.70 11.95 -18.67
C GLN A 17 -8.25 11.08 -19.82
N CYS A 18 -7.67 9.89 -20.04
CA CYS A 18 -8.06 8.99 -21.13
C CYS A 18 -9.39 8.24 -20.89
N LEU A 19 -9.79 8.05 -19.62
CA LEU A 19 -10.96 7.26 -19.21
C LEU A 19 -12.16 8.14 -18.78
N GLY A 20 -12.10 9.45 -18.99
CA GLY A 20 -13.09 10.44 -18.52
C GLY A 20 -14.42 10.48 -19.28
N ALA A 21 -14.68 9.56 -20.21
CA ALA A 21 -15.94 9.50 -20.96
C ALA A 21 -16.60 8.11 -20.83
N LYS A 22 -17.72 8.09 -20.10
CA LYS A 22 -18.73 7.02 -19.91
C LYS A 22 -18.53 6.05 -18.73
N PRO A 23 -19.62 5.73 -17.98
CA PRO A 23 -19.54 5.38 -16.57
C PRO A 23 -19.21 3.91 -16.38
N VAL A 24 -18.20 3.62 -15.57
CA VAL A 24 -18.03 2.31 -14.95
C VAL A 24 -18.10 2.48 -13.44
N ALA A 25 -19.28 2.27 -12.89
CA ALA A 25 -19.55 1.95 -11.49
C ALA A 25 -18.90 0.59 -11.09
N ALA A 26 -17.63 0.38 -11.46
CA ALA A 26 -16.95 -0.91 -11.33
C ALA A 26 -15.42 -0.82 -11.16
N VAL A 27 -14.81 0.35 -10.87
CA VAL A 27 -13.37 0.38 -10.47
C VAL A 27 -13.03 1.50 -9.49
N SER A 28 -13.46 1.34 -8.23
CA SER A 28 -12.54 1.57 -7.09
C SER A 28 -12.45 0.34 -6.17
N GLU A 29 -12.79 -0.82 -6.74
CA GLU A 29 -12.78 -2.16 -6.12
C GLU A 29 -11.83 -3.14 -6.83
N LYS A 30 -11.04 -2.72 -7.84
CA LYS A 30 -10.06 -3.62 -8.46
C LYS A 30 -8.79 -2.89 -8.87
N GLY A 31 -7.74 -3.12 -8.09
CA GLY A 31 -6.41 -2.56 -8.32
C GLY A 31 -5.46 -2.65 -7.13
N LYS A 32 -5.91 -3.12 -5.96
CA LYS A 32 -5.01 -3.79 -5.02
C LYS A 32 -4.99 -5.26 -5.36
N SER A 33 -3.85 -5.77 -5.78
CA SER A 33 -3.61 -7.21 -5.81
C SER A 33 -3.93 -7.79 -4.42
N PRO A 34 -4.38 -9.05 -4.31
CA PRO A 34 -4.66 -9.68 -3.02
C PRO A 34 -3.50 -9.55 -2.02
N LYS A 35 -2.25 -9.57 -2.51
CA LYS A 35 -1.05 -9.30 -1.72
C LYS A 35 -0.97 -7.88 -1.12
N GLN A 36 -1.43 -6.86 -1.83
CA GLN A 36 -1.45 -5.48 -1.34
C GLN A 36 -2.52 -5.29 -0.27
N LEU A 37 -3.66 -5.95 -0.41
CA LEU A 37 -4.72 -5.94 0.59
C LEU A 37 -4.28 -6.67 1.85
N ALA A 38 -3.68 -7.85 1.70
CA ALA A 38 -3.07 -8.60 2.80
C ALA A 38 -1.99 -7.77 3.54
N GLN A 39 -1.12 -7.08 2.79
CA GLN A 39 -0.10 -6.20 3.38
C GLN A 39 -0.72 -5.02 4.15
N GLN A 40 -1.82 -4.45 3.67
CA GLN A 40 -2.50 -3.34 4.33
C GLN A 40 -3.14 -3.78 5.65
N GLU A 41 -3.85 -4.91 5.65
CA GLU A 41 -4.44 -5.49 6.86
C GLU A 41 -3.37 -5.85 7.88
N LYS A 42 -2.27 -6.45 7.41
CA LYS A 42 -1.10 -6.75 8.24
C LYS A 42 -0.50 -5.51 8.88
N MET A 43 -0.35 -4.42 8.12
CA MET A 43 0.14 -3.15 8.66
C MET A 43 -0.78 -2.58 9.74
N LYS A 44 -2.10 -2.67 9.60
CA LYS A 44 -3.04 -2.22 10.64
C LYS A 44 -2.85 -3.02 11.92
N ALA A 45 -2.80 -4.36 11.81
CA ALA A 45 -2.58 -5.25 12.96
C ALA A 45 -1.26 -4.93 13.68
N CYS A 46 -0.14 -4.85 12.95
CA CYS A 46 1.16 -4.49 13.53
C CYS A 46 1.15 -3.12 14.24
N ASN A 47 0.46 -2.13 13.69
CA ASN A 47 0.38 -0.82 14.36
C ASN A 47 -0.45 -0.87 15.65
N LYS A 48 -1.53 -1.66 15.67
CA LYS A 48 -2.32 -1.87 16.88
C LYS A 48 -1.49 -2.53 17.97
N ASP A 49 -0.82 -3.65 17.65
CA ASP A 49 0.04 -4.35 18.60
C ASP A 49 1.19 -3.48 19.13
N ALA A 50 1.80 -2.67 18.26
CA ALA A 50 2.84 -1.74 18.68
C ALA A 50 2.30 -0.70 19.70
N GLY A 51 1.07 -0.22 19.50
CA GLY A 51 0.41 0.69 20.42
C GLY A 51 0.03 0.04 21.74
N ASP A 52 -0.47 -1.20 21.70
CA ASP A 52 -0.85 -2.00 22.87
C ASP A 52 0.38 -2.31 23.75
N LYS A 53 1.48 -2.69 23.11
CA LYS A 53 2.80 -2.88 23.72
C LYS A 53 3.50 -1.56 24.11
N LYS A 54 2.84 -0.40 23.86
CA LYS A 54 3.37 0.95 24.09
C LYS A 54 4.77 1.19 23.51
N LEU A 55 5.09 0.53 22.39
CA LEU A 55 6.38 0.67 21.72
C LEU A 55 6.49 2.04 21.06
N LYS A 56 7.64 2.68 21.23
CA LYS A 56 7.95 4.01 20.67
C LYS A 56 9.36 4.02 20.10
N GLY A 57 9.67 5.04 19.29
CA GLY A 57 11.03 5.25 18.78
C GLY A 57 11.60 4.02 18.05
N ALA A 58 12.79 3.59 18.47
CA ALA A 58 13.50 2.45 17.88
C ALA A 58 12.75 1.13 18.08
N ASP A 59 12.16 0.91 19.25
CA ASP A 59 11.44 -0.32 19.59
C ASP A 59 10.23 -0.56 18.68
N ARG A 60 9.46 0.50 18.39
CA ARG A 60 8.34 0.41 17.43
C ARG A 60 8.81 0.07 16.02
N LYS A 61 9.92 0.66 15.57
CA LYS A 61 10.47 0.40 14.23
C LYS A 61 10.98 -1.03 14.11
N ALA A 62 11.70 -1.53 15.11
CA ALA A 62 12.16 -2.91 15.17
C ALA A 62 10.97 -3.88 15.14
N PHE A 63 9.96 -3.63 15.98
CA PHE A 63 8.73 -4.43 16.02
C PHE A 63 7.95 -4.38 14.70
N MET A 64 7.77 -3.20 14.09
CA MET A 64 7.09 -3.11 12.79
C MET A 64 7.85 -3.85 11.70
N LYS A 65 9.19 -3.78 11.70
CA LYS A 65 10.02 -4.55 10.74
C LYS A 65 9.81 -6.04 10.95
N ASP A 66 9.92 -6.53 12.18
CA ASP A 66 9.70 -7.93 12.51
C ASP A 66 8.29 -8.41 12.13
N CYS A 67 7.27 -7.69 12.61
CA CYS A 67 5.86 -7.98 12.35
C CYS A 67 5.56 -8.02 10.85
N LEU A 68 6.06 -7.07 10.06
CA LEU A 68 5.82 -7.01 8.61
C LEU A 68 6.70 -7.98 7.81
N SER A 69 7.86 -8.41 8.34
CA SER A 69 8.81 -9.30 7.65
C SER A 69 8.41 -10.76 7.62
N ASN A 70 7.43 -11.19 8.43
CA ASN A 70 6.79 -12.51 8.30
C ASN A 70 6.09 -12.63 6.93
N LYS A 71 6.86 -12.89 5.86
CA LYS A 71 6.36 -13.14 4.50
C LYS A 71 5.42 -14.34 4.57
N GLY A 72 4.12 -14.09 4.40
CA GLY A 72 3.23 -15.09 3.82
C GLY A 72 3.47 -15.19 2.32
#